data_AF-A0AAN7V4L4-F1
#
_entry.id   AF-A0AAN7V4L4-F1
#
_cell.length_a   1.000
_cell.length_b   1.000
_cell.length_c   1.000
_cell.angle_alpha   90.00
_cell.angle_beta   90.00
_cell.angle_gamma   90.00
#
_symmetry.space_group_name_H-M   'P 1'
#
loop_
_entity.id
_entity.type
_entity.pdbx_description
1 polymer ?
#
loop_
_entity_poly.entity_id
_entity_poly.type
_entity_poly.pdbx_seq_one_letter_code
_entity_poly.pdbx_strand_id
1 'polypeptide(L)'
;MEPGYFRTRAFGNINHVPPRVSDYASFNAAVRDVEAGIVGNEPGDAAKGVSIMIDLVKGTGVAAGKEIPLRVPLGADGWGRIRAKCENMIKICDDWEQVAKSTDIAQ
;
A
#
# COMPACT_ATOMS: atom_id res chain seq x y z
N MET A 1 -3.79 8.93 4.86
CA MET A 1 -3.12 7.89 5.67
C MET A 1 -3.23 6.58 4.91
N GLU A 2 -2.14 5.82 4.79
CA GLU A 2 -2.13 4.55 4.05
C GLU A 2 -1.69 3.41 4.99
N PRO A 3 -2.61 2.85 5.80
CA PRO A 3 -2.28 1.75 6.71
C PRO A 3 -2.02 0.44 5.96
N GLY A 4 -1.00 -0.30 6.38
CA GLY A 4 -0.80 -1.70 6.03
C GLY A 4 -1.79 -2.62 6.75
N TYR A 5 -1.40 -3.87 6.99
CA TYR A 5 -2.22 -4.82 7.74
C TYR A 5 -2.08 -4.58 9.25
N PHE A 6 -3.16 -4.08 9.86
CA PHE A 6 -3.27 -3.86 11.30
C PHE A 6 -4.27 -4.84 11.91
N ARG A 7 -3.98 -5.33 13.13
CA ARG A 7 -4.83 -6.25 13.89
C ARG A 7 -6.19 -5.62 14.22
N THR A 8 -7.12 -5.76 13.30
CA THR A 8 -8.50 -5.29 13.37
C THR A 8 -9.42 -6.39 12.85
N ARG A 9 -10.74 -6.24 13.03
CA ARG A 9 -11.71 -7.22 12.51
C ARG A 9 -11.99 -7.06 11.01
N ALA A 10 -11.33 -6.13 10.32
CA ALA A 10 -11.62 -5.78 8.92
C ALA A 10 -11.47 -6.98 7.97
N PHE A 11 -10.51 -7.87 8.23
CA PHE A 11 -10.26 -9.07 7.43
C PHE A 11 -10.80 -10.36 8.08
N GLY A 12 -11.53 -10.26 9.19
CA GLY A 12 -11.98 -11.43 9.95
C GLY A 12 -13.11 -12.23 9.28
N ASN A 13 -13.76 -11.68 8.25
CA ASN A 13 -14.92 -12.27 7.57
C ASN A 13 -14.88 -12.01 6.06
N ILE A 14 -13.76 -12.30 5.38
CA ILE A 14 -13.67 -12.13 3.92
C ILE A 14 -14.60 -13.13 3.23
N ASN A 15 -15.49 -12.62 2.37
CA ASN A 15 -16.38 -13.45 1.55
C ASN A 15 -15.85 -13.51 0.11
N HIS A 16 -15.18 -14.61 -0.24
CA HIS A 16 -14.67 -14.79 -1.60
C HIS A 16 -15.78 -15.23 -2.56
N VAL A 17 -15.99 -14.47 -3.62
CA VAL A 17 -16.86 -14.90 -4.71
C VAL A 17 -16.18 -16.00 -5.56
N PRO A 18 -16.95 -16.94 -6.13
CA PRO A 18 -16.41 -17.90 -7.09
C PRO A 18 -15.76 -17.18 -8.28
N PRO A 19 -14.62 -17.67 -8.78
CA PRO A 19 -13.98 -17.09 -9.97
C PRO A 19 -14.94 -17.21 -11.17
N ARG A 20 -15.16 -16.11 -11.88
CA ARG A 20 -16.08 -16.04 -13.04
C ARG A 20 -15.36 -16.00 -14.38
N VAL A 21 -14.09 -15.63 -14.38
CA VAL A 21 -13.25 -15.51 -15.58
C VAL A 21 -12.08 -16.48 -15.41
N SER A 22 -11.98 -17.44 -16.32
CA SER A 22 -10.96 -18.51 -16.29
C SER A 22 -9.55 -17.95 -16.23
N ASP A 23 -9.29 -16.88 -16.97
CA ASP A 23 -7.95 -16.31 -17.15
C ASP A 23 -7.38 -15.72 -15.86
N TYR A 24 -8.24 -15.38 -14.89
CA TYR A 24 -7.84 -14.89 -13.57
C TYR A 24 -7.84 -15.98 -12.49
N ALA A 25 -8.10 -17.25 -12.82
CA ALA A 25 -8.23 -18.31 -11.81
C ALA A 25 -6.98 -18.45 -10.94
N SER A 26 -5.78 -18.43 -11.54
CA SER A 26 -4.50 -18.52 -10.82
C SER A 26 -4.26 -17.29 -9.94
N PHE A 27 -4.54 -16.09 -10.45
CA PHE A 27 -4.43 -14.85 -9.68
C PHE A 27 -5.36 -14.86 -8.47
N ASN A 28 -6.62 -15.25 -8.66
CA ASN A 28 -7.60 -15.34 -7.58
C ASN A 28 -7.20 -16.38 -6.51
N ALA A 29 -6.60 -17.50 -6.91
CA ALA A 29 -6.06 -18.47 -5.97
C ALA A 29 -4.89 -17.89 -5.16
N ALA A 30 -3.94 -17.25 -5.83
CA ALA A 30 -2.79 -16.62 -5.16
C ALA A 30 -3.20 -15.52 -4.17
N VAL A 31 -4.20 -14.70 -4.52
CA VAL A 31 -4.73 -13.66 -3.60
C VAL A 31 -5.36 -14.32 -2.36
N ARG A 32 -6.16 -15.37 -2.53
CA ARG A 32 -6.76 -16.12 -1.41
C ARG A 32 -5.72 -16.71 -0.48
N ASP A 33 -4.65 -17.27 -1.02
CA ASP A 33 -3.55 -17.84 -0.21
C ASP A 33 -2.85 -16.75 0.61
N VAL A 34 -2.61 -15.58 0.01
CA VAL A 34 -2.04 -14.41 0.71
C VAL A 34 -2.98 -13.92 1.81
N GLU A 35 -4.28 -13.77 1.52
CA GLU A 35 -5.30 -13.32 2.47
C GLU A 35 -5.41 -14.27 3.67
N ALA A 36 -5.44 -15.59 3.43
CA ALA A 36 -5.47 -16.60 4.48
C ALA A 36 -4.24 -16.52 5.41
N GLY A 37 -3.07 -16.14 4.87
CA GLY A 37 -1.86 -15.94 5.66
C GLY A 37 -1.86 -14.65 6.50
N ILE A 38 -2.68 -13.66 6.16
CA ILE A 38 -2.72 -12.35 6.83
C ILE A 38 -3.62 -12.40 8.08
N VAL A 39 -4.79 -13.03 7.99
CA VAL A 39 -5.80 -13.00 9.07
C VAL A 39 -5.23 -13.57 10.36
N GLY A 40 -5.16 -12.75 11.41
CA GLY A 40 -4.58 -13.09 12.71
C GLY A 40 -3.06 -12.96 12.81
N ASN A 41 -2.37 -12.79 11.67
CA ASN A 41 -0.92 -12.58 11.59
C ASN A 41 -0.58 -11.13 11.20
N GLU A 42 -1.54 -10.20 11.27
CA GLU A 42 -1.30 -8.82 10.89
C GLU A 42 -0.18 -8.22 11.76
N PRO A 43 0.89 -7.65 11.16
CA PRO A 43 2.03 -7.14 11.93
C PRO A 43 1.68 -5.85 12.69
N GLY A 44 0.73 -5.07 12.17
CA GLY A 44 0.40 -3.75 12.70
C GLY A 44 -0.37 -3.77 14.02
N ASP A 45 0.05 -2.92 14.95
CA ASP A 45 -0.69 -2.60 16.17
C ASP A 45 -1.71 -1.48 15.90
N ALA A 46 -3.00 -1.83 15.93
CA ALA A 46 -4.08 -0.92 15.59
C ALA A 46 -4.16 0.29 16.54
N ALA A 47 -3.91 0.10 17.84
CA ALA A 47 -3.97 1.18 18.81
C ALA A 47 -2.85 2.20 18.56
N LYS A 48 -1.65 1.71 18.29
CA LYS A 48 -0.52 2.57 17.90
C LYS A 48 -0.76 3.29 16.58
N GLY A 49 -1.32 2.58 15.59
CA GLY A 49 -1.71 3.16 14.30
C GLY A 49 -2.66 4.35 14.47
N VAL A 50 -3.73 4.17 15.26
CA VAL A 50 -4.70 5.24 15.56
C VAL A 50 -4.06 6.39 16.33
N SER A 51 -3.20 6.11 17.32
CA SER A 51 -2.48 7.16 18.06
C SER A 51 -1.66 8.07 17.13
N ILE A 52 -0.94 7.49 16.17
CA ILE A 52 -0.17 8.26 15.18
C ILE A 52 -1.09 9.03 14.23
N MET A 53 -2.22 8.45 13.82
CA MET A 53 -3.21 9.17 13.00
C MET A 53 -3.74 10.41 13.73
N ILE A 54 -4.01 10.32 15.03
CA ILE A 54 -4.46 11.45 15.83
C ILE A 54 -3.39 12.55 15.88
N ASP A 55 -2.14 12.18 16.13
CA ASP A 55 -1.01 13.12 16.12
C ASP A 55 -0.91 13.86 14.77
N LEU A 56 -1.02 13.13 13.66
CA LEU A 56 -0.95 13.71 12.32
C LEU A 56 -2.14 14.63 12.01
N VAL A 57 -3.36 14.26 12.40
CA VAL A 57 -4.52 15.14 12.17
C VAL A 57 -4.45 16.41 13.03
N LYS A 58 -3.95 16.31 14.26
CA LYS A 58 -3.87 17.45 15.20
C LYS A 58 -2.61 18.29 15.04
N GLY A 59 -1.60 17.83 14.29
CA GLY A 59 -0.28 18.46 14.27
C GLY A 59 0.44 18.39 15.61
N THR A 60 0.18 17.35 16.41
CA THR A 60 0.76 17.13 17.74
C THR A 60 1.69 15.92 17.74
N GLY A 61 2.38 15.69 18.86
CA GLY A 61 3.20 14.48 19.07
C GLY A 61 4.20 14.27 17.93
N VAL A 62 4.13 13.14 17.22
CA VAL A 62 5.08 12.82 16.13
C VAL A 62 5.03 13.80 14.94
N ALA A 63 3.96 14.58 14.83
CA ALA A 63 3.70 15.55 13.77
C ALA A 63 4.00 17.01 14.19
N ALA A 64 4.34 17.26 15.46
CA ALA A 64 4.59 18.61 15.95
C ALA A 64 5.75 19.29 15.18
N GLY A 65 5.48 20.49 14.65
CA GLY A 65 6.44 21.30 13.91
C GLY A 65 6.84 20.76 12.53
N LYS A 66 6.07 19.82 11.98
CA LYS A 66 6.33 19.22 10.66
C LYS A 66 5.26 19.60 9.65
N GLU A 67 5.66 19.74 8.39
CA GLU A 67 4.72 19.69 7.28
C GLU A 67 4.21 18.26 7.10
N ILE A 68 2.89 18.10 7.07
CA ILE A 68 2.25 16.78 7.04
C ILE A 68 1.87 16.47 5.59
N PRO A 69 2.45 15.42 4.98
CA PRO A 69 2.18 15.12 3.58
C PRO A 69 0.78 14.50 3.42
N LEU A 70 0.25 14.58 2.19
CA LEU A 70 -1.06 14.02 1.85
C LEU A 70 -1.18 12.51 2.14
N ARG A 71 -0.08 11.77 1.93
CA ARG A 71 0.00 10.31 2.07
C ARG A 71 1.10 9.96 3.06
N VAL A 72 0.74 9.25 4.13
CA VAL A 72 1.69 8.70 5.11
C VAL A 72 1.45 7.19 5.19
N PRO A 73 2.38 6.37 4.65
CA PRO A 73 2.36 4.92 4.85
C PRO A 73 2.61 4.57 6.31
N LEU A 74 1.73 3.76 6.91
CA LEU A 74 1.89 3.24 8.27
C LEU A 74 1.95 1.72 8.23
N GLY A 75 2.92 1.13 8.92
CA GLY A 75 3.20 -0.31 8.87
C GLY A 75 4.31 -0.64 7.86
N ALA A 76 5.25 -1.49 8.26
CA ALA A 76 6.44 -1.81 7.46
C ALA A 76 6.10 -2.54 6.15
N ASP A 77 5.04 -3.34 6.18
CA ASP A 77 4.50 -4.11 5.07
C ASP A 77 3.90 -3.22 3.98
N GLY A 78 3.09 -2.22 4.35
CA GLY A 78 2.53 -1.23 3.43
C GLY A 78 3.60 -0.27 2.93
N TRP A 79 4.44 0.24 3.84
CA TRP A 79 5.55 1.14 3.52
C TRP A 79 6.53 0.51 2.52
N GLY A 80 6.92 -0.75 2.76
CA GLY A 80 7.86 -1.46 1.88
C GLY A 80 7.32 -1.64 0.46
N ARG A 81 6.04 -2.00 0.33
CA ARG A 81 5.38 -2.15 -0.99
C ARG A 81 5.30 -0.81 -1.74
N ILE A 82 4.90 0.26 -1.06
CA ILE A 82 4.80 1.60 -1.66
C ILE A 82 6.19 2.07 -2.12
N ARG A 83 7.20 1.97 -1.25
CA ARG A 83 8.58 2.35 -1.59
C ARG A 83 9.10 1.57 -2.80
N ALA A 84 8.97 0.24 -2.77
CA ALA A 84 9.43 -0.60 -3.87
C ALA A 84 8.72 -0.27 -5.20
N LYS A 85 7.41 0.01 -5.18
CA LYS A 85 6.67 0.42 -6.37
C LYS A 85 7.16 1.75 -6.92
N CYS A 86 7.39 2.74 -6.06
CA CYS A 86 7.91 4.04 -6.46
C CYS A 86 9.31 3.92 -7.08
N GLU A 87 10.22 3.20 -6.42
CA GLU A 87 11.58 2.95 -6.92
C GLU A 87 11.57 2.22 -8.26
N ASN A 88 10.73 1.20 -8.41
CA ASN A 88 10.58 0.48 -9.68
C ASN A 88 10.03 1.39 -10.79
N MET A 89 9.06 2.26 -10.48
CA MET A 89 8.50 3.17 -11.48
C MET A 89 9.53 4.21 -11.94
N ILE A 90 10.29 4.78 -11.01
CA ILE A 90 11.40 5.69 -11.35
C ILE A 90 12.39 4.97 -12.27
N LYS A 91 12.79 3.75 -11.91
CA LYS A 91 13.67 2.95 -12.76
C LYS A 91 13.11 2.72 -14.16
N ILE A 92 11.81 2.44 -14.30
CA ILE A 92 11.18 2.30 -15.62
C ILE A 92 11.24 3.62 -16.41
N CYS A 93 10.99 4.77 -15.76
CA CYS A 93 11.12 6.07 -16.40
C CYS A 93 12.56 6.31 -16.90
N ASP A 94 13.56 5.97 -16.09
CA ASP A 94 14.96 6.13 -16.46
C ASP A 94 15.34 5.17 -17.61
N ASP A 95 14.95 3.89 -17.52
CA ASP A 95 15.29 2.85 -18.51
C ASP A 95 14.62 3.13 -19.89
N TRP A 96 13.46 3.79 -19.91
CA TRP A 96 12.69 4.06 -21.13
C TRP A 96 12.67 5.54 -21.54
N GLU A 97 13.50 6.39 -20.93
CA GLU A 97 13.46 7.84 -21.11
C GLU A 97 13.50 8.27 -22.58
N GLN A 98 14.40 7.68 -23.38
CA GLN A 98 14.55 8.01 -24.79
C GLN A 98 13.27 7.72 -25.58
N VAL A 99 12.66 6.56 -25.37
CA VAL A 99 11.41 6.16 -26.06
C VAL A 99 10.28 7.07 -25.61
N ALA A 100 10.14 7.29 -24.30
CA ALA A 100 9.09 8.12 -23.73
C ALA A 100 9.15 9.57 -24.24
N LYS A 101 10.36 10.16 -24.36
CA LYS A 101 10.54 11.53 -24.86
C LYS A 101 10.56 11.63 -26.39
N SER A 102 10.71 10.52 -27.11
CA SER A 102 10.69 10.53 -28.59
C SER A 102 9.33 10.90 -29.21
N THR A 103 8.27 10.91 -28.40
CA THR A 103 6.91 11.27 -28.84
C THR A 103 6.61 12.76 -28.71
N ASP A 104 7.56 13.56 -28.22
CA ASP A 104 7.40 15.01 -28.16
C ASP A 104 7.29 15.60 -29.57
N ILE A 105 6.45 16.61 -29.73
CA ILE A 105 6.41 17.40 -30.96
C ILE A 105 7.76 18.11 -31.07
N ALA A 106 8.48 17.90 -32.18
CA ALA A 106 9.73 18.61 -32.44
C ALA A 106 9.50 20.12 -32.39
N GLN A 107 10.28 20.82 -31.56
CA GLN A 107 10.36 22.29 -31.59
C GLN A 107 11.15 22.76 -32.81
#